data_AF-A0A382BH76-F1
#
_entry.id   AF-A0A382BH76-F1
#
_cell.length_a   1.000
_cell.length_b   1.000
_cell.length_c   1.000
_cell.angle_alpha   90.00
_cell.angle_beta   90.00
_cell.angle_gamma   90.00
#
_symmetry.space_group_name_H-M   'P 1'
#
loop_
_entity.id
_entity.type
_entity.pdbx_description
1 polymer ?
#
loop_
_entity_poly.entity_id
_entity_poly.type
_entity_poly.pdbx_seq_one_letter_code
_entity_poly.pdbx_strand_id
1 'polypeptide(L)' 'MKLTQELIDQIQEALNHTKKDGTINWQDGDEIEVNVAGTFAADKFIVIKNASKKPYEPSQPHPRFDYEKGEFKNEGI' A
#
# COMPACT_ATOMS: atom_id res chain seq x y z
N MET A 1 -17.66 15.54 -7.20
CA MET A 1 -16.74 16.52 -6.58
C MET A 1 -15.49 16.60 -7.43
N LYS A 2 -14.85 17.77 -7.53
CA LYS A 2 -13.50 17.93 -8.10
C LYS A 2 -12.60 18.49 -7.01
N LEU A 3 -11.36 18.04 -6.92
CA LEU A 3 -10.38 18.66 -6.03
C LEU A 3 -10.01 20.02 -6.59
N THR A 4 -9.93 21.03 -5.72
CA THR A 4 -9.39 22.35 -6.07
C THR A 4 -7.87 22.30 -6.13
N GLN A 5 -7.24 23.29 -6.76
CA GLN A 5 -5.78 23.37 -6.79
C GLN A 5 -5.20 23.43 -5.36
N GLU A 6 -5.82 24.19 -4.47
CA GLU A 6 -5.41 24.29 -3.06
C GLU A 6 -5.41 22.93 -2.34
N LEU A 7 -6.42 22.09 -2.57
CA LEU A 7 -6.45 20.74 -2.01
C LEU A 7 -5.38 19.82 -2.63
N ILE A 8 -5.10 19.99 -3.92
CA ILE A 8 -4.02 19.26 -4.60
C ILE A 8 -2.66 19.66 -4.01
N ASP A 9 -2.43 20.95 -3.80
CA ASP A 9 -1.20 21.47 -3.23
C ASP A 9 -0.98 20.94 -1.79
N GLN A 10 -2.04 20.89 -0.97
CA GLN A 10 -2.00 20.28 0.36
C GLN A 10 -1.64 18.79 0.32
N ILE A 11 -2.19 18.04 -0.65
CA ILE A 11 -1.84 16.63 -0.85
C ILE A 11 -0.37 16.51 -1.28
N GLN A 12 0.12 17.37 -2.17
CA GLN A 12 1.52 17.37 -2.60
C GLN A 12 2.48 17.67 -1.45
N GLU A 13 2.14 18.63 -0.58
CA GLU A 13 2.92 18.94 0.62
C GLU A 13 2.95 17.74 1.58
N ALA A 14 1.80 17.09 1.81
CA ALA A 14 1.73 15.90 2.65
C ALA A 14 2.51 14.70 2.10
N LEU A 15 2.59 14.56 0.78
CA LEU A 15 3.37 13.51 0.11
C LEU A 15 4.88 13.78 0.11
N ASN A 16 5.31 15.02 0.34
CA ASN A 16 6.72 15.42 0.38
C ASN A 16 7.40 15.01 1.71
N HIS A 17 7.32 13.72 2.01
CA HIS A 17 7.86 13.10 3.21
C HIS A 17 9.20 12.41 2.91
N THR A 18 10.16 12.61 3.81
CA THR A 18 11.48 11.96 3.75
C THR A 18 11.50 10.67 4.54
N LYS A 19 12.40 9.76 4.17
CA LYS A 19 12.78 8.61 4.98
C LYS A 19 13.67 9.05 6.15
N LYS A 20 13.89 8.16 7.13
CA LYS A 20 14.74 8.43 8.30
C LYS A 20 16.18 8.84 7.92
N ASP A 21 16.65 8.45 6.75
CA ASP A 21 17.98 8.76 6.21
C ASP A 21 18.03 10.11 5.45
N GLY A 22 16.92 10.85 5.39
CA GLY A 22 16.81 12.12 4.68
C GLY A 22 16.57 11.98 3.18
N THR A 23 16.50 10.76 2.63
CA THR A 23 16.19 10.56 1.22
C THR A 23 14.69 10.75 0.95
N ILE A 24 14.37 11.28 -0.23
CA ILE A 24 12.99 11.50 -0.67
C ILE A 24 12.32 10.13 -0.90
N ASN A 25 11.16 9.94 -0.27
CA ASN A 25 10.47 8.65 -0.30
C ASN A 25 9.69 8.45 -1.62
N TRP A 26 9.01 9.48 -2.13
CA TRP A 26 8.22 9.46 -3.37
C TRP A 26 8.83 10.41 -4.39
N GLN A 27 9.13 9.92 -5.58
CA GLN A 27 9.83 10.69 -6.61
C GLN A 27 8.94 10.87 -7.84
N ASP A 28 9.17 11.96 -8.55
CA ASP A 28 8.52 12.19 -9.84
C ASP A 28 8.88 11.05 -10.81
N GLY A 29 7.87 10.41 -11.38
CA GLY A 29 8.03 9.24 -12.25
C GLY A 29 7.77 7.88 -11.59
N ASP A 30 7.53 7.84 -10.27
CA ASP A 30 7.00 6.63 -9.62
C ASP A 30 5.60 6.29 -10.19
N GLU A 31 5.26 5.00 -10.34
CA GLU A 31 3.92 4.60 -10.74
C GLU A 31 2.96 4.70 -9.54
N ILE A 32 2.00 5.62 -9.64
CA ILE A 32 1.06 5.93 -8.57
C ILE A 32 -0.34 5.40 -8.92
N GLU A 33 -0.95 4.71 -7.96
CA GLU A 33 -2.33 4.24 -8.04
C GLU A 33 -3.17 5.00 -7.01
N VAL A 34 -4.31 5.56 -7.44
CA VAL A 34 -5.23 6.28 -6.56
C VAL A 34 -6.52 5.47 -6.43
N ASN A 35 -6.87 5.13 -5.19
CA ASN A 35 -8.06 4.36 -4.85
C ASN A 35 -8.95 5.12 -3.87
N VAL A 36 -10.26 4.85 -3.92
CA VAL A 36 -11.20 5.35 -2.90
C VAL A 36 -11.50 4.21 -1.94
N ALA A 37 -11.35 4.47 -0.65
CA ALA A 37 -11.62 3.53 0.42
C ALA A 37 -12.76 4.03 1.33
N GLY A 38 -13.27 3.11 2.15
CA GLY A 38 -14.23 3.37 3.22
C GLY A 38 -15.70 3.13 2.85
N THR A 39 -16.51 2.98 3.89
CA THR A 39 -17.94 2.63 3.82
C THR A 39 -18.86 3.80 4.17
N PHE A 40 -18.31 4.91 4.69
CA PHE A 40 -19.10 6.06 5.13
C PHE A 40 -19.45 6.97 3.94
N ALA A 41 -20.71 7.44 3.90
CA ALA A 41 -21.18 8.26 2.78
C ALA A 41 -20.67 9.71 2.83
N ALA A 42 -20.50 10.24 4.05
CA ALA A 42 -20.11 11.63 4.29
C ALA A 42 -18.62 11.89 4.03
N ASP A 43 -17.76 10.93 4.43
CA ASP A 43 -16.31 11.06 4.29
C ASP A 43 -15.79 10.19 3.14
N LYS A 44 -14.72 10.63 2.51
CA LYS A 44 -14.01 9.88 1.45
C LYS A 44 -12.58 9.69 1.89
N PHE A 45 -12.14 8.44 1.95
CA PHE A 45 -10.75 8.11 2.18
C PHE A 45 -10.07 7.88 0.84
N ILE A 46 -9.01 8.62 0.54
CA ILE A 46 -8.22 8.44 -0.67
C ILE A 46 -6.96 7.69 -0.28
N VAL A 47 -6.70 6.57 -0.96
CA VAL A 47 -5.48 5.79 -0.81
C VAL A 47 -4.59 6.09 -2.01
N ILE A 48 -3.42 6.65 -1.73
CA ILE A 48 -2.36 6.88 -2.72
C ILE A 48 -1.31 5.79 -2.50
N LYS A 49 -1.13 4.91 -3.49
CA LYS A 49 -0.25 3.75 -3.41
C LYS A 49 0.87 3.87 -4.45
N ASN A 50 2.10 3.62 -4.02
CA ASN A 50 3.25 3.49 -4.91
C ASN A 50 3.28 2.04 -5.43
N ALA A 51 2.96 1.81 -6.69
CA ALA A 51 2.98 0.47 -7.27
C ALA A 51 4.41 -0.03 -7.51
N SER A 52 5.36 0.89 -7.74
CA SER A 52 6.77 0.60 -7.98
C SER A 52 7.52 0.16 -6.71
N LYS A 53 7.07 0.62 -5.53
CA LYS A 53 7.69 0.29 -4.23
C LYS A 53 6.78 -0.64 -3.46
N LYS A 54 7.12 -1.93 -3.39
CA LYS A 54 6.43 -2.93 -2.55
C LYS A 54 7.17 -3.07 -1.22
N PRO A 55 6.72 -2.43 -0.13
CA PRO A 55 7.43 -2.44 1.15
C PRO A 55 7.26 -3.74 1.93
N TYR A 56 6.55 -4.72 1.38
CA TYR A 56 6.27 -5.99 2.04
C TYR A 56 6.73 -7.15 1.16
N GLU A 57 7.34 -8.14 1.79
CA GLU A 57 7.58 -9.44 1.20
C GLU A 57 6.47 -10.39 1.67
N PRO A 58 5.88 -11.20 0.77
CA PRO A 58 4.95 -12.23 1.19
C PRO A 58 5.66 -13.21 2.12
N SER A 59 4.98 -13.63 3.19
CA SER A 59 5.49 -14.68 4.07
C SER A 59 5.74 -15.96 3.25
N GLN A 60 6.88 -16.63 3.51
CA GLN A 60 7.12 -17.92 2.88
C GLN A 60 6.03 -18.93 3.27
N PRO A 61 5.60 -19.79 2.33
CA PRO A 61 4.60 -20.81 2.62
C PRO A 61 5.11 -21.76 3.71
N HIS A 62 4.20 -22.18 4.59
CA HIS A 62 4.56 -23.08 5.69
C HIS A 62 5.06 -24.43 5.12
N PRO A 63 6.27 -24.90 5.48
CA PRO A 63 6.88 -26.09 4.85
C PRO A 63 6.03 -27.37 4.91
N ARG A 64 5.22 -27.47 5.97
CA ARG A 64 4.34 -28.62 6.23
C ARG A 64 2.87 -28.39 5.87
N PHE A 65 2.50 -27.25 5.27
CA PHE A 65 1.12 -27.03 4.85
C PHE A 65 0.98 -27.36 3.36
N ASP A 66 0.08 -28.27 3.03
CA ASP A 66 -0.33 -28.54 1.66
C ASP A 66 -1.41 -27.51 1.28
N TYR A 67 -1.01 -26.50 0.50
CA TYR A 67 -1.90 -25.42 0.09
C TYR A 67 -2.95 -25.83 -0.95
N GLU A 68 -2.74 -26.94 -1.67
CA GLU A 68 -3.74 -27.44 -2.62
C GLU A 68 -4.87 -28.16 -1.89
N LYS A 69 -4.54 -28.86 -0.79
CA LYS A 69 -5.50 -29.60 0.02
C LYS A 69 -6.04 -28.83 1.22
N GLY A 70 -5.35 -27.77 1.64
CA GLY A 70 -5.72 -26.98 2.83
C GLY A 70 -5.43 -27.68 4.16
N GLU A 71 -4.46 -28.60 4.20
CA GLU A 71 -4.18 -29.46 5.37
C GLU A 71 -2.69 -29.49 5.73
N PHE A 72 -2.37 -29.75 7.00
CA PHE A 72 -0.98 -30.01 7.41
C PHE A 72 -0.58 -31.43 7.03
N LYS A 73 0.64 -31.58 6.50
CA LYS A 73 1.28 -32.88 6.26
C LYS A 73 1.43 -33.58 7.61
N ASN A 74 0.73 -34.71 7.77
CA ASN A 74 0.87 -35.61 8.90
C ASN A 74 2.22 -36.36 8.82
N GLU A 75 3.33 -35.65 9.06
CA GLU A 75 4.59 -36.30 9.41
C GLU A 75 4.51 -36.61 10.91
N GLY A 76 4.27 -37.88 11.22
CA GLY A 76 3.97 -38.39 12.56
C GLY A 76 4.95 -37.90 13.64
N ILE A 77 4.39 -37.72 14.84
CA ILE A 77 5.15 -37.64 16.10
C ILE A 77 5.83 -38.98 16.34
#